data_AF-A0A179UBG3-F1
#
_entry.id   AF-A0A179UBG3-F1
#
_cell.length_a   1.000
_cell.length_b   1.000
_cell.length_c   1.000
_cell.angle_alpha   90.00
_cell.angle_beta   90.00
_cell.angle_gamma   90.00
#
_symmetry.space_group_name_H-M   'P 1'
#
loop_
_entity.id
_entity.type
_entity.pdbx_description
1 polymer ?
#
loop_
_entity_poly.entity_id
_entity_poly.type
_entity_poly.pdbx_seq_one_letter_code
_entity_poly.pdbx_strand_id
1 'polypeptide(L)'
;MWIISFWIFPVIGSCMWLAMLLTMLIQWAAVEGRPHYESMELSQTIAFISDVGAHGLKPLFITGCSITSVVFSASFVSERWLRHRGQLARNRGRADKTFAIISIVFSMCGGLGLILLSIFDTVRFPLQHNGCLVLFMGGYILSAIFVCAEYQRLGIHYREHTILAASFWIKLVFILVELALAVAFGVTGQQGMKNQAAVLEWIIAYIFTFYVLSFVVDLLPAIRTRNHIPQGKRITEMTMAQNGAQQSPSTMTTATPRPPQTSAYYEQPLTTDSMGDRGNVYRGYIVDQQPTQVQFTQSSAGGYMPYGQSHAQEGDLRV
;
A
#
# COMPACT_ATOMS: atom_id res chain seq x y z
N MET A 1 -4.65 -19.58 9.56
CA MET A 1 -5.86 -18.80 9.26
C MET A 1 -5.51 -17.83 8.12
N TRP A 2 -6.17 -18.01 6.97
CA TRP A 2 -6.04 -17.40 5.63
C TRP A 2 -4.79 -16.56 5.26
N ILE A 3 -4.10 -17.05 4.22
CA ILE A 3 -2.84 -16.55 3.61
C ILE A 3 -3.08 -15.44 2.57
N ILE A 4 -4.32 -14.96 2.33
CA ILE A 4 -4.51 -13.91 1.31
C ILE A 4 -3.76 -12.65 1.72
N SER A 5 -2.71 -12.41 0.95
CA SER A 5 -1.94 -11.20 0.96
C SER A 5 -2.71 -10.19 0.10
N PHE A 6 -3.47 -9.29 0.73
CA PHE A 6 -4.42 -8.38 0.05
C PHE A 6 -3.81 -7.54 -1.09
N TRP A 7 -2.50 -7.30 -1.07
CA TRP A 7 -1.75 -6.65 -2.16
C TRP A 7 -1.79 -7.42 -3.49
N ILE A 8 -2.16 -8.71 -3.49
CA ILE A 8 -2.25 -9.51 -4.71
C ILE A 8 -3.40 -9.06 -5.61
N PHE A 9 -4.45 -8.45 -5.04
CA PHE A 9 -5.60 -7.98 -5.81
C PHE A 9 -5.19 -6.95 -6.88
N PRO A 10 -4.62 -5.79 -6.53
CA PRO A 10 -4.23 -4.82 -7.55
C PRO A 10 -3.22 -5.38 -8.55
N VAL A 11 -2.35 -6.31 -8.15
CA VAL A 11 -1.40 -6.99 -9.06
C VAL A 11 -2.12 -7.85 -10.10
N ILE A 12 -3.06 -8.71 -9.67
CA ILE A 12 -3.84 -9.54 -10.59
C ILE A 12 -4.64 -8.64 -11.53
N GLY A 13 -5.28 -7.60 -11.00
CA GLY A 13 -6.06 -6.64 -11.79
C GLY A 13 -5.20 -5.94 -12.85
N SER A 14 -4.06 -5.36 -12.46
CA SER A 14 -3.17 -4.67 -13.39
C SER A 14 -2.56 -5.60 -14.43
N CYS A 15 -2.14 -6.81 -14.04
CA CYS A 15 -1.55 -7.77 -14.96
C CYS A 15 -2.58 -8.27 -15.98
N MET A 16 -3.80 -8.56 -15.54
CA MET A 16 -4.88 -8.99 -16.44
C MET A 16 -5.25 -7.89 -17.44
N TRP A 17 -5.40 -6.67 -16.95
CA TRP A 17 -5.66 -5.49 -17.79
C TRP A 17 -4.56 -5.27 -18.82
N LEU A 18 -3.30 -5.25 -18.38
CA LEU A 18 -2.16 -5.06 -19.25
C LEU A 18 -2.02 -6.18 -20.28
N ALA A 19 -2.16 -7.44 -19.86
CA ALA A 19 -2.08 -8.58 -20.76
C ALA A 19 -3.13 -8.50 -21.87
N MET A 20 -4.39 -8.19 -21.51
CA MET A 20 -5.46 -7.97 -22.48
C MET A 20 -5.12 -6.85 -23.48
N LEU A 21 -4.68 -5.68 -22.99
CA LEU A 21 -4.31 -4.56 -23.86
C LEU A 21 -3.15 -4.90 -24.79
N LEU A 22 -2.11 -5.54 -24.27
CA LEU A 22 -0.96 -5.98 -25.09
C LEU A 22 -1.39 -7.00 -26.12
N THR A 23 -2.22 -7.99 -25.77
CA THR A 23 -2.75 -8.96 -26.73
C THR A 23 -3.54 -8.28 -27.84
N MET A 24 -4.43 -7.34 -27.50
CA MET A 24 -5.19 -6.59 -28.50
C MET A 24 -4.30 -5.75 -29.41
N LEU A 25 -3.32 -5.04 -28.83
CA LEU A 25 -2.41 -4.19 -29.61
C LEU A 25 -1.54 -5.04 -30.54
N ILE A 26 -0.99 -6.16 -30.04
CA ILE A 26 -0.15 -7.07 -30.83
C ILE A 26 -0.98 -7.73 -31.93
N GLN A 27 -2.19 -8.21 -31.61
CA GLN A 27 -3.07 -8.82 -32.59
C GLN A 27 -3.38 -7.84 -33.73
N TRP A 28 -3.81 -6.63 -33.40
CA TRP A 28 -4.13 -5.61 -34.40
C TRP A 28 -2.91 -5.14 -35.18
N ALA A 29 -1.82 -4.78 -34.50
CA ALA A 29 -0.68 -4.10 -35.14
C ALA A 29 0.31 -5.06 -35.82
N ALA A 30 0.56 -6.23 -35.22
CA ALA A 30 1.64 -7.14 -35.65
C ALA A 30 1.11 -8.39 -36.36
N VAL A 31 -0.03 -8.95 -35.92
CA VAL A 31 -0.58 -10.19 -36.50
C VAL A 31 -1.47 -9.89 -37.70
N GLU A 32 -2.43 -8.97 -37.55
CA GLU A 32 -3.40 -8.64 -38.60
C GLU A 32 -2.93 -7.53 -39.54
N GLY A 33 -1.86 -6.79 -39.17
CA GLY A 33 -1.27 -5.76 -40.02
C GLY A 33 -2.10 -4.48 -40.12
N ARG A 34 -2.79 -4.08 -39.03
CA ARG A 34 -3.65 -2.89 -38.92
C ARG A 34 -4.87 -2.92 -39.85
N PRO A 35 -5.74 -3.94 -39.72
CA PRO A 35 -6.98 -3.97 -40.49
C PRO A 35 -7.86 -2.77 -40.14
N HIS A 36 -8.65 -2.35 -41.13
CA HIS A 36 -9.69 -1.34 -40.95
C HIS A 36 -11.00 -2.06 -40.57
N TYR A 37 -11.49 -1.80 -39.37
CA TYR A 37 -12.68 -2.45 -38.82
C TYR A 37 -13.97 -1.72 -39.23
N GLU A 38 -15.10 -2.43 -39.19
CA GLU A 38 -16.41 -1.85 -39.54
C GLU A 38 -16.85 -0.74 -38.59
N SER A 39 -16.36 -0.75 -37.35
CA SER A 39 -16.61 0.30 -36.35
C SER A 39 -15.73 1.54 -36.53
N MET A 40 -14.73 1.51 -37.42
CA MET A 40 -13.84 2.63 -37.70
C MET A 40 -14.46 3.57 -38.73
N GLU A 41 -14.22 4.88 -38.58
CA GLU A 41 -14.56 5.85 -39.63
C GLU A 41 -13.61 5.72 -40.83
N LEU A 42 -14.08 6.00 -42.05
CA LEU A 42 -13.28 5.86 -43.29
C LEU A 42 -11.91 6.57 -43.27
N SER A 43 -11.77 7.67 -42.54
CA SER A 43 -10.52 8.44 -42.38
C SER A 43 -9.63 7.97 -41.22
N GLN A 44 -10.07 6.97 -40.46
CA GLN A 44 -9.38 6.45 -39.29
C GLN A 44 -8.35 5.38 -39.70
N THR A 45 -7.12 5.55 -39.23
CA THR A 45 -5.99 4.64 -39.48
C THR A 45 -5.54 3.90 -38.22
N ILE A 46 -5.92 4.40 -37.04
CA ILE A 46 -5.59 3.79 -35.73
C ILE A 46 -6.88 3.31 -35.09
N ALA A 47 -6.97 2.01 -34.81
CA ALA A 47 -8.14 1.41 -34.16
C ALA A 47 -8.22 1.82 -32.68
N PHE A 48 -9.43 2.14 -32.21
CA PHE A 48 -9.72 2.22 -30.79
C PHE A 48 -9.58 0.83 -30.15
N ILE A 49 -9.32 0.76 -28.85
CA ILE A 49 -9.33 -0.51 -28.10
C ILE A 49 -10.68 -1.19 -28.27
N SER A 50 -11.76 -0.39 -28.22
CA SER A 50 -13.12 -0.86 -28.44
C SER A 50 -13.35 -1.47 -29.81
N ASP A 51 -12.67 -0.97 -30.87
CA ASP A 51 -12.77 -1.52 -32.21
C ASP A 51 -12.16 -2.93 -32.26
N VAL A 52 -10.93 -3.08 -31.75
CA VAL A 52 -10.25 -4.37 -31.66
C VAL A 52 -11.06 -5.35 -30.78
N GLY A 53 -11.60 -4.86 -29.67
CA GLY A 53 -12.41 -5.61 -28.73
C GLY A 53 -13.81 -6.00 -29.24
N ALA A 54 -14.32 -5.36 -30.30
CA ALA A 54 -15.61 -5.69 -30.89
C ALA A 54 -15.56 -6.91 -31.83
N HIS A 55 -14.38 -7.25 -32.35
CA HIS A 55 -14.16 -8.34 -33.32
C HIS A 55 -13.77 -9.66 -32.64
N GLY A 56 -12.86 -10.45 -33.22
CA GLY A 56 -12.53 -11.81 -32.78
C GLY A 56 -12.04 -11.93 -31.34
N LEU A 57 -11.54 -10.83 -30.75
CA LEU A 57 -11.06 -10.77 -29.37
C LEU A 57 -12.14 -10.36 -28.35
N LYS A 58 -13.42 -10.29 -28.72
CA LYS A 58 -14.50 -9.94 -27.80
C LYS A 58 -14.56 -10.79 -26.53
N PRO A 59 -14.40 -12.13 -26.57
CA PRO A 59 -14.37 -12.95 -25.35
C PRO A 59 -13.19 -12.60 -24.42
N LEU A 60 -12.03 -12.28 -24.99
CA LEU A 60 -10.85 -11.84 -24.25
C LEU A 60 -11.09 -10.46 -23.62
N PHE A 61 -11.73 -9.55 -24.35
CA PHE A 61 -12.11 -8.23 -23.82
C PHE A 61 -13.04 -8.33 -22.60
N ILE A 62 -14.12 -9.10 -22.74
CA ILE A 62 -15.11 -9.28 -21.67
C ILE A 62 -14.47 -9.93 -20.45
N THR A 63 -13.65 -10.97 -20.65
CA THR A 63 -12.98 -11.69 -19.57
C THR A 63 -11.99 -10.78 -18.84
N GLY A 64 -11.13 -10.07 -19.58
CA GLY A 64 -10.14 -9.16 -19.03
C GLY A 64 -10.78 -7.98 -18.27
N CYS A 65 -11.81 -7.35 -18.83
CA CYS A 65 -12.58 -6.30 -18.16
C CYS A 65 -13.27 -6.81 -16.89
N SER A 66 -13.87 -8.01 -16.91
CA SER A 66 -14.56 -8.59 -15.77
C SER A 66 -13.62 -8.91 -14.61
N ILE A 67 -12.51 -9.60 -14.89
CA ILE A 67 -11.52 -9.95 -13.86
C ILE A 67 -10.90 -8.68 -13.29
N THR A 68 -10.46 -7.74 -14.14
CA THR A 68 -9.88 -6.47 -13.70
C THR A 68 -10.86 -5.71 -12.80
N SER A 69 -12.11 -5.56 -13.21
CA SER A 69 -13.12 -4.79 -12.46
C SER A 69 -13.43 -5.38 -11.09
N VAL A 70 -13.62 -6.70 -11.02
CA VAL A 70 -13.94 -7.40 -9.76
C VAL A 70 -12.76 -7.32 -8.79
N VAL A 71 -11.57 -7.64 -9.27
CA VAL A 71 -10.37 -7.67 -8.42
C VAL A 71 -9.96 -6.25 -8.01
N PHE A 72 -10.12 -5.26 -8.89
CA PHE A 72 -9.84 -3.87 -8.55
C PHE A 72 -10.85 -3.35 -7.51
N SER A 73 -12.15 -3.63 -7.68
CA SER A 73 -13.17 -3.30 -6.66
C SER A 73 -12.87 -3.97 -5.32
N ALA A 74 -12.39 -5.23 -5.34
CA ALA A 74 -11.96 -5.92 -4.13
C ALA A 74 -10.78 -5.22 -3.43
N SER A 75 -9.93 -4.50 -4.18
CA SER A 75 -8.81 -3.73 -3.61
C SER A 75 -9.31 -2.58 -2.73
N PHE A 76 -10.32 -1.82 -3.18
CA PHE A 76 -10.95 -0.75 -2.39
C PHE A 76 -11.63 -1.31 -1.13
N VAL A 77 -12.39 -2.41 -1.27
CA VAL A 77 -13.06 -3.07 -0.14
C VAL A 77 -12.03 -3.58 0.87
N SER A 78 -10.93 -4.15 0.39
CA SER A 78 -9.84 -4.67 1.22
C SER A 78 -9.17 -3.56 2.01
N GLU A 79 -8.85 -2.43 1.36
CA GLU A 79 -8.28 -1.27 2.03
C GLU A 79 -9.19 -0.79 3.18
N ARG A 80 -10.48 -0.64 2.90
CA ARG A 80 -11.48 -0.24 3.89
C ARG A 80 -11.59 -1.23 5.05
N TRP A 81 -11.56 -2.53 4.76
CA TRP A 81 -11.62 -3.59 5.75
C TRP A 81 -10.36 -3.59 6.64
N LEU A 82 -9.17 -3.44 6.06
CA LEU A 82 -7.90 -3.36 6.78
C LEU A 82 -7.84 -2.12 7.70
N ARG A 83 -8.32 -0.96 7.23
CA ARG A 83 -8.53 0.24 8.07
C ARG A 83 -9.55 -0.03 9.19
N HIS A 84 -10.60 -0.81 8.91
CA HIS A 84 -11.58 -1.23 9.91
C HIS A 84 -11.12 -2.35 10.87
N ARG A 85 -10.04 -3.06 10.58
CA ARG A 85 -9.38 -3.98 11.52
C ARG A 85 -8.26 -3.32 12.32
N GLY A 86 -7.89 -2.08 11.98
CA GLY A 86 -6.79 -1.35 12.61
C GLY A 86 -5.40 -1.80 12.15
N GLN A 87 -5.34 -2.57 11.05
CA GLN A 87 -4.09 -2.96 10.39
C GLN A 87 -3.51 -1.81 9.55
N LEU A 88 -4.37 -0.91 9.05
CA LEU A 88 -4.01 0.37 8.45
C LEU A 88 -4.44 1.55 9.34
N ALA A 89 -3.93 2.74 9.06
CA ALA A 89 -4.30 3.97 9.77
C ALA A 89 -5.82 4.17 9.79
N ARG A 90 -6.38 4.26 11.00
CA ARG A 90 -7.82 4.15 11.22
C ARG A 90 -8.51 5.49 11.05
N ASN A 91 -9.60 5.49 10.28
CA ASN A 91 -10.47 6.65 10.08
C ASN A 91 -11.10 7.08 11.42
N ARG A 92 -10.72 8.26 11.93
CA ARG A 92 -11.33 8.85 13.14
C ARG A 92 -12.60 9.64 12.83
N GLY A 93 -12.66 10.37 11.72
CA GLY A 93 -13.77 11.27 11.42
C GLY A 93 -14.95 10.60 10.70
N ARG A 94 -16.15 11.18 10.86
CA ARG A 94 -17.33 10.79 10.07
C ARG A 94 -17.13 11.05 8.57
N ALA A 95 -16.52 12.18 8.22
CA ALA A 95 -16.25 12.52 6.81
C ALA A 95 -15.25 11.56 6.13
N ASP A 96 -14.21 11.08 6.84
CA ASP A 96 -13.27 10.08 6.29
C ASP A 96 -14.00 8.79 5.91
N LYS A 97 -14.95 8.38 6.75
CA LYS A 97 -15.76 7.18 6.50
C LYS A 97 -16.70 7.40 5.32
N THR A 98 -17.29 8.58 5.22
CA THR A 98 -18.16 8.94 4.09
C THR A 98 -17.38 8.92 2.78
N PHE A 99 -16.22 9.57 2.71
CA PHE A 99 -15.38 9.56 1.50
C PHE A 99 -14.95 8.14 1.12
N ALA A 100 -14.56 7.31 2.09
CA ALA A 100 -14.22 5.91 1.84
C ALA A 100 -15.40 5.06 1.33
N ILE A 101 -16.63 5.33 1.78
CA ILE A 101 -17.82 4.62 1.29
C ILE A 101 -18.17 5.10 -0.12
N ILE A 102 -18.14 6.41 -0.34
CA ILE A 102 -18.43 7.01 -1.64
C ILE A 102 -17.43 6.51 -2.69
N SER A 103 -16.13 6.44 -2.35
CA SER A 103 -15.12 5.93 -3.28
C SER A 103 -15.40 4.48 -3.69
N ILE A 104 -15.78 3.61 -2.75
CA ILE A 104 -16.15 2.20 -3.05
C ILE A 104 -17.37 2.15 -3.97
N VAL A 105 -18.41 2.95 -3.71
CA VAL A 105 -19.61 2.96 -4.55
C VAL A 105 -19.28 3.39 -5.98
N PHE A 106 -18.51 4.48 -6.14
CA PHE A 106 -18.08 4.93 -7.45
C PHE A 106 -17.13 3.95 -8.15
N SER A 107 -16.26 3.24 -7.43
CA SER A 107 -15.41 2.21 -8.01
C SER A 107 -16.24 1.02 -8.51
N MET A 108 -17.31 0.64 -7.80
CA MET A 108 -18.24 -0.40 -8.27
C MET A 108 -19.03 0.06 -9.50
N CYS A 109 -19.46 1.32 -9.56
CA CYS A 109 -20.08 1.90 -10.75
C CYS A 109 -19.10 1.92 -11.94
N GLY A 110 -17.84 2.33 -11.72
CA GLY A 110 -16.79 2.31 -12.73
C GLY A 110 -16.48 0.90 -13.23
N GLY A 111 -16.40 -0.08 -12.33
CA GLY A 111 -16.23 -1.49 -12.67
C GLY A 111 -17.41 -2.08 -13.43
N LEU A 112 -18.63 -1.72 -13.06
CA LEU A 112 -19.83 -2.12 -13.81
C LEU A 112 -19.83 -1.48 -15.20
N GLY A 113 -19.47 -0.20 -15.32
CA GLY A 113 -19.29 0.48 -16.61
C GLY A 113 -18.27 -0.24 -17.49
N LEU A 114 -17.15 -0.70 -16.91
CA LEU A 114 -16.09 -1.43 -17.63
C LEU A 114 -16.53 -2.81 -18.11
N ILE A 115 -17.36 -3.52 -17.34
CA ILE A 115 -17.94 -4.79 -17.78
C ILE A 115 -18.96 -4.53 -18.89
N LEU A 116 -19.87 -3.58 -18.70
CA LEU A 116 -20.92 -3.29 -19.67
C LEU A 116 -20.37 -2.77 -21.00
N LEU A 117 -19.32 -1.93 -21.00
CA LEU A 117 -18.69 -1.47 -22.24
C LEU A 117 -18.02 -2.60 -23.03
N SER A 118 -17.58 -3.67 -22.36
CA SER A 118 -17.02 -4.84 -23.04
C SER A 118 -18.09 -5.71 -23.71
N ILE A 119 -19.33 -5.67 -23.19
CA ILE A 119 -20.48 -6.44 -23.72
C ILE A 119 -21.15 -5.66 -24.86
N PHE A 120 -21.44 -4.38 -24.62
CA PHE A 120 -22.01 -3.46 -25.61
C PHE A 120 -20.90 -2.92 -26.50
N ASP A 121 -20.68 -3.57 -27.64
CA ASP A 121 -19.65 -3.15 -28.60
C ASP A 121 -20.07 -1.94 -29.44
N THR A 122 -19.07 -1.38 -30.12
CA THR A 122 -19.18 -0.21 -31.00
C THR A 122 -19.94 -0.50 -32.30
N VAL A 123 -20.04 -1.76 -32.72
CA VAL A 123 -20.72 -2.14 -33.97
C VAL A 123 -22.24 -2.16 -33.80
N ARG A 124 -22.74 -2.75 -32.70
CA ARG A 124 -24.17 -3.00 -32.48
C ARG A 124 -24.83 -1.95 -31.59
N PHE A 125 -24.10 -1.40 -30.62
CA PHE A 125 -24.65 -0.53 -29.57
C PHE A 125 -23.77 0.69 -29.27
N PRO A 126 -23.44 1.54 -30.27
CA PRO A 126 -22.48 2.63 -30.10
C PRO A 126 -22.90 3.69 -29.06
N LEU A 127 -24.20 3.99 -28.96
CA LEU A 127 -24.69 4.95 -27.97
C LEU A 127 -24.54 4.41 -26.53
N GLN A 128 -24.90 3.14 -26.33
CA GLN A 128 -24.78 2.48 -25.04
C GLN A 128 -23.30 2.28 -24.67
N HIS A 129 -22.45 1.94 -25.64
CA HIS A 129 -21.00 1.83 -25.46
C HIS A 129 -20.42 3.15 -24.95
N ASN A 130 -20.73 4.27 -25.61
CA ASN A 130 -20.25 5.59 -25.20
C ASN A 130 -20.75 5.97 -23.79
N GLY A 131 -22.01 5.65 -23.46
CA GLY A 131 -22.54 5.83 -22.10
C GLY A 131 -21.80 4.99 -21.06
N CYS A 132 -21.46 3.75 -21.38
CA CYS A 132 -20.68 2.87 -20.50
C CYS A 132 -19.23 3.33 -20.35
N LEU A 133 -18.62 3.89 -21.40
CA LEU A 133 -17.30 4.52 -21.35
C LEU A 133 -17.28 5.70 -20.36
N VAL A 134 -18.29 6.59 -20.45
CA VAL A 134 -18.44 7.70 -19.49
C VAL A 134 -18.65 7.19 -18.07
N LEU A 135 -19.47 6.16 -17.87
CA LEU A 135 -19.70 5.55 -16.56
C LEU A 135 -18.43 4.93 -15.99
N PHE A 136 -17.66 4.21 -16.81
CA PHE A 136 -16.36 3.62 -16.46
C PHE A 136 -15.36 4.70 -16.03
N MET A 137 -15.08 5.65 -16.92
CA MET A 137 -14.05 6.65 -16.73
C MET A 137 -14.42 7.63 -15.61
N GLY A 138 -15.65 8.15 -15.64
CA GLY A 138 -16.18 9.04 -14.61
C GLY A 138 -16.29 8.36 -13.25
N GLY A 139 -16.73 7.10 -13.21
CA GLY A 139 -16.81 6.30 -11.99
C GLY A 139 -15.44 6.13 -11.31
N TYR A 140 -14.42 5.70 -12.05
CA TYR A 140 -13.08 5.54 -11.47
C TYR A 140 -12.42 6.87 -11.11
N ILE A 141 -12.54 7.93 -11.94
CA ILE A 141 -12.00 9.26 -11.61
C ILE A 141 -12.65 9.81 -10.33
N LEU A 142 -13.98 9.74 -10.20
CA LEU A 142 -14.67 10.17 -8.98
C LEU A 142 -14.25 9.33 -7.78
N SER A 143 -14.14 8.00 -7.94
CA SER A 143 -13.64 7.13 -6.87
C SER A 143 -12.24 7.54 -6.40
N ALA A 144 -11.35 7.88 -7.34
CA ALA A 144 -10.00 8.27 -7.07
C ALA A 144 -9.93 9.63 -6.34
N ILE A 145 -10.76 10.61 -6.74
CA ILE A 145 -10.89 11.90 -6.05
C ILE A 145 -11.28 11.68 -4.60
N PHE A 146 -12.26 10.82 -4.33
CA PHE A 146 -12.70 10.53 -2.96
C PHE A 146 -11.65 9.75 -2.15
N VAL A 147 -10.89 8.85 -2.78
CA VAL A 147 -9.70 8.23 -2.16
C VAL A 147 -8.68 9.31 -1.80
N CYS A 148 -8.32 10.20 -2.73
CA CYS A 148 -7.38 11.27 -2.43
C CYS A 148 -7.88 12.20 -1.32
N ALA A 149 -9.17 12.52 -1.28
CA ALA A 149 -9.77 13.32 -0.20
C ALA A 149 -9.68 12.61 1.16
N GLU A 150 -9.92 11.28 1.21
CA GLU A 150 -9.69 10.46 2.40
C GLU A 150 -8.21 10.53 2.83
N TYR A 151 -7.27 10.29 1.90
CA TYR A 151 -5.84 10.28 2.18
C TYR A 151 -5.30 11.64 2.61
N GLN A 152 -5.77 12.74 2.02
CA GLN A 152 -5.40 14.09 2.44
C GLN A 152 -5.81 14.33 3.89
N ARG A 153 -7.03 13.92 4.26
CA ARG A 153 -7.55 14.13 5.62
C ARG A 153 -6.84 13.25 6.65
N LEU A 154 -6.48 12.02 6.28
CA LEU A 154 -5.62 11.15 7.10
C LEU A 154 -4.19 11.70 7.20
N GLY A 155 -3.63 12.25 6.12
CA GLY A 155 -2.27 12.79 6.05
C GLY A 155 -2.06 14.01 6.96
N ILE A 156 -3.09 14.85 7.14
CA ILE A 156 -3.05 15.95 8.11
C ILE A 156 -2.85 15.43 9.55
N HIS A 157 -3.44 14.29 9.89
CA HIS A 157 -3.36 13.72 11.24
C HIS A 157 -2.13 12.83 11.47
N TYR A 158 -1.56 12.26 10.41
CA TYR A 158 -0.49 11.26 10.49
C TYR A 158 0.76 11.70 9.71
N ARG A 159 1.18 12.95 9.95
CA ARG A 159 2.25 13.64 9.22
C ARG A 159 3.63 12.97 9.32
N GLU A 160 3.80 12.06 10.26
CA GLU A 160 5.05 11.35 10.55
C GLU A 160 5.29 10.09 9.69
N HIS A 161 4.34 9.69 8.82
CA HIS A 161 4.49 8.50 7.98
C HIS A 161 4.62 8.83 6.50
N THR A 162 5.85 8.71 5.98
CA THR A 162 6.21 8.96 4.57
C THR A 162 5.50 8.04 3.58
N ILE A 163 5.14 6.80 3.98
CA ILE A 163 4.41 5.86 3.13
C ILE A 163 2.99 6.35 2.77
N LEU A 164 2.27 6.96 3.71
CA LEU A 164 0.93 7.49 3.45
C LEU A 164 1.00 8.71 2.52
N ALA A 165 1.99 9.58 2.74
CA ALA A 165 2.24 10.73 1.88
C ALA A 165 2.65 10.30 0.46
N ALA A 166 3.50 9.28 0.32
CA ALA A 166 3.91 8.75 -0.97
C ALA A 166 2.72 8.20 -1.76
N SER A 167 1.85 7.38 -1.15
CA SER A 167 0.65 6.88 -1.83
C SER A 167 -0.30 7.99 -2.24
N PHE A 168 -0.48 9.01 -1.38
CA PHE A 168 -1.29 10.18 -1.71
C PHE A 168 -0.76 10.90 -2.96
N TRP A 169 0.55 11.22 -3.01
CA TRP A 169 1.14 11.93 -4.14
C TRP A 169 1.11 11.09 -5.42
N ILE A 170 1.39 9.79 -5.34
CA ILE A 170 1.30 8.88 -6.49
C ILE A 170 -0.12 8.93 -7.09
N LYS A 171 -1.16 8.79 -6.24
CA LYS A 171 -2.56 8.82 -6.70
C LYS A 171 -2.99 10.19 -7.22
N LEU A 172 -2.55 11.26 -6.57
CA LEU A 172 -2.85 12.62 -7.02
C LEU A 172 -2.28 12.86 -8.42
N VAL A 173 -1.06 12.42 -8.69
CA VAL A 173 -0.46 12.51 -10.03
C VAL A 173 -1.27 11.71 -11.04
N PHE A 174 -1.66 10.48 -10.72
CA PHE A 174 -2.52 9.68 -11.62
C PHE A 174 -3.84 10.38 -11.93
N ILE A 175 -4.55 10.89 -10.92
CA ILE A 175 -5.82 11.59 -11.11
C ILE A 175 -5.67 12.82 -12.02
N LEU A 176 -4.64 13.63 -11.80
CA LEU A 176 -4.42 14.84 -12.60
C LEU A 176 -4.08 14.48 -14.06
N VAL A 177 -3.23 13.47 -14.26
CA VAL A 177 -2.83 13.00 -15.60
C VAL A 177 -4.01 12.35 -16.32
N GLU A 178 -4.75 11.44 -15.66
CA GLU A 178 -5.91 10.78 -16.24
C GLU A 178 -7.05 11.75 -16.55
N LEU A 179 -7.31 12.72 -15.67
CA LEU A 179 -8.32 13.75 -15.93
C LEU A 179 -7.93 14.64 -17.12
N ALA A 180 -6.67 15.07 -17.21
CA ALA A 180 -6.20 15.86 -18.34
C ALA A 180 -6.30 15.08 -19.67
N LEU A 181 -5.89 13.81 -19.66
CA LEU A 181 -5.99 12.94 -20.84
C LEU A 181 -7.44 12.63 -21.20
N ALA A 182 -8.31 12.39 -20.22
CA ALA A 182 -9.75 12.14 -20.43
C ALA A 182 -10.44 13.35 -21.08
N VAL A 183 -10.12 14.57 -20.64
CA VAL A 183 -10.61 15.80 -21.28
C VAL A 183 -10.08 15.90 -22.71
N ALA A 184 -8.78 15.67 -22.93
CA ALA A 184 -8.20 15.69 -24.28
C ALA A 184 -8.85 14.63 -25.20
N PHE A 185 -9.12 13.43 -24.69
CA PHE A 185 -9.82 12.36 -25.38
C PHE A 185 -11.25 12.77 -25.77
N GLY A 186 -12.00 13.34 -24.82
CA GLY A 186 -13.35 13.85 -25.08
C GLY A 186 -13.38 14.96 -26.14
N VAL A 187 -12.45 15.92 -26.07
CA VAL A 187 -12.37 17.04 -27.02
C VAL A 187 -11.98 16.56 -28.43
N THR A 188 -10.93 15.74 -28.54
CA THR A 188 -10.49 15.19 -29.84
C THR A 188 -11.55 14.29 -30.47
N GLY A 189 -12.28 13.51 -29.65
CA GLY A 189 -13.40 12.70 -30.10
C GLY A 189 -14.56 13.52 -30.68
N GLN A 190 -14.88 14.67 -30.08
CA GLN A 190 -15.91 15.61 -30.56
C GLN A 190 -15.48 16.40 -31.80
N GLN A 191 -14.19 16.68 -31.95
CA GLN A 191 -13.64 17.40 -33.12
C GLN A 191 -13.45 16.52 -34.37
N GLY A 192 -13.84 15.24 -34.33
CA GLY A 192 -13.65 14.30 -35.43
C GLY A 192 -12.19 13.86 -35.62
N MET A 193 -11.31 14.16 -34.67
CA MET A 193 -9.90 13.79 -34.69
C MET A 193 -9.70 12.35 -34.20
N LYS A 194 -10.29 11.37 -34.91
CA LYS A 194 -10.40 9.98 -34.45
C LYS A 194 -9.06 9.29 -34.21
N ASN A 195 -8.07 9.53 -35.06
CA ASN A 195 -6.74 8.93 -34.88
C ASN A 195 -6.06 9.42 -33.59
N GLN A 196 -6.17 10.72 -33.29
CA GLN A 196 -5.64 11.30 -32.06
C GLN A 196 -6.41 10.79 -30.85
N ALA A 197 -7.73 10.71 -30.94
CA ALA A 197 -8.57 10.14 -29.89
C ALA A 197 -8.23 8.66 -29.62
N ALA A 198 -8.00 7.85 -30.65
CA ALA A 198 -7.62 6.45 -30.51
C ALA A 198 -6.27 6.31 -29.79
N VAL A 199 -5.27 7.12 -30.16
CA VAL A 199 -3.98 7.16 -29.46
C VAL A 199 -4.16 7.53 -27.99
N LEU A 200 -4.99 8.53 -27.68
CA LEU A 200 -5.26 8.93 -26.30
C LEU A 200 -5.95 7.82 -25.51
N GLU A 201 -6.89 7.09 -26.11
CA GLU A 201 -7.54 5.94 -25.47
C GLU A 201 -6.53 4.88 -25.03
N TRP A 202 -5.62 4.50 -25.94
CA TRP A 202 -4.54 3.55 -25.62
C TRP A 202 -3.64 4.06 -24.50
N ILE A 203 -3.23 5.32 -24.54
CA ILE A 203 -2.39 5.94 -23.49
C ILE A 203 -3.13 5.93 -22.14
N ILE A 204 -4.39 6.34 -22.10
CA ILE A 204 -5.22 6.34 -20.88
C ILE A 204 -5.31 4.92 -20.33
N ALA A 205 -5.59 3.93 -21.18
CA ALA A 205 -5.70 2.53 -20.77
C ALA A 205 -4.39 1.97 -20.19
N TYR A 206 -3.23 2.32 -20.77
CA TYR A 206 -1.94 1.93 -20.19
C TYR A 206 -1.67 2.63 -18.86
N ILE A 207 -1.96 3.93 -18.74
CA ILE A 207 -1.80 4.67 -17.48
C ILE A 207 -2.70 4.08 -16.38
N PHE A 208 -3.93 3.71 -16.73
CA PHE A 208 -4.87 3.06 -15.82
C PHE A 208 -4.28 1.78 -15.21
N THR A 209 -3.45 1.03 -15.96
CA THR A 209 -2.69 -0.12 -15.42
C THR A 209 -1.87 0.27 -14.19
N PHE A 210 -1.10 1.35 -14.30
CA PHE A 210 -0.22 1.81 -13.24
C PHE A 210 -1.01 2.44 -12.09
N TYR A 211 -2.14 3.07 -12.39
CA TYR A 211 -3.07 3.54 -11.36
C TYR A 211 -3.59 2.37 -10.51
N VAL A 212 -4.08 1.29 -11.13
CA VAL A 212 -4.51 0.07 -10.43
C VAL A 212 -3.36 -0.52 -9.61
N LEU A 213 -2.17 -0.64 -10.21
CA LEU A 213 -0.98 -1.16 -9.53
C LEU A 213 -0.56 -0.29 -8.33
N SER A 214 -0.84 1.02 -8.34
CA SER A 214 -0.51 1.92 -7.23
C SER A 214 -1.17 1.52 -5.90
N PHE A 215 -2.28 0.77 -5.92
CA PHE A 215 -2.94 0.26 -4.71
C PHE A 215 -2.10 -0.81 -3.98
N VAL A 216 -1.08 -1.38 -4.63
CA VAL A 216 -0.10 -2.23 -3.94
C VAL A 216 0.58 -1.46 -2.81
N VAL A 217 0.91 -0.19 -3.00
CA VAL A 217 1.58 0.66 -1.99
C VAL A 217 0.73 0.79 -0.73
N ASP A 218 -0.60 0.76 -0.87
CA ASP A 218 -1.55 0.88 0.25
C ASP A 218 -1.76 -0.43 1.01
N LEU A 219 -1.74 -1.55 0.28
CA LEU A 219 -2.06 -2.86 0.82
C LEU A 219 -0.82 -3.62 1.32
N LEU A 220 0.37 -3.27 0.86
CA LEU A 220 1.64 -3.91 1.23
C LEU A 220 2.01 -3.73 2.72
N PRO A 221 1.81 -2.56 3.37
CA PRO A 221 2.07 -2.40 4.80
C PRO A 221 1.29 -3.36 5.70
N ALA A 222 0.11 -3.81 5.28
CA ALA A 222 -0.76 -4.69 6.07
C ALA A 222 -0.15 -6.07 6.36
N ILE A 223 0.83 -6.51 5.54
CA ILE A 223 1.53 -7.80 5.72
C ILE A 223 2.75 -7.62 6.60
N ARG A 224 3.44 -6.49 6.47
CA ARG A 224 4.69 -6.18 7.20
C ARG A 224 4.44 -5.99 8.69
N THR A 225 3.23 -5.64 9.10
CA THR A 225 2.82 -5.51 10.52
C THR A 225 2.43 -6.84 11.20
N ARG A 226 2.65 -8.01 10.57
CA ARG A 226 2.32 -9.31 11.18
C ARG A 226 3.17 -9.65 12.41
N ASN A 227 4.40 -9.12 12.51
CA ASN A 227 5.33 -9.40 13.62
C ASN A 227 5.73 -8.16 14.45
N HIS A 228 5.09 -7.00 14.25
CA HIS A 228 5.34 -5.82 15.08
C HIS A 228 4.16 -4.84 15.06
N ILE A 229 3.90 -4.25 16.23
CA ILE A 229 2.82 -3.34 16.64
C ILE A 229 1.98 -2.75 15.48
N PRO A 230 0.65 -3.01 15.40
CA PRO A 230 -0.23 -2.48 14.36
C PRO A 230 -0.09 -0.96 14.23
N GLN A 231 -0.03 -0.41 13.01
CA GLN A 231 0.12 1.05 12.80
C GLN A 231 -0.92 1.85 13.59
N GLY A 232 -2.19 1.40 13.62
CA GLY A 232 -3.23 2.04 14.41
C GLY A 232 -2.97 2.02 15.93
N LYS A 233 -2.33 0.97 16.45
CA LYS A 233 -1.91 0.87 17.86
C LYS A 233 -0.67 1.70 18.14
N ARG A 234 0.35 1.65 17.27
CA ARG A 234 1.57 2.45 17.40
C ARG A 234 1.25 3.94 17.43
N ILE A 235 0.32 4.40 16.59
CA ILE A 235 -0.14 5.79 16.61
C ILE A 235 -0.93 6.09 17.90
N THR A 236 -1.78 5.16 18.36
CA THR A 236 -2.51 5.35 19.63
C THR A 236 -1.53 5.43 20.80
N GLU A 237 -0.52 4.57 20.85
CA GLU A 237 0.52 4.55 21.88
C GLU A 237 1.38 5.82 21.84
N MET A 238 1.81 6.29 20.66
CA MET A 238 2.55 7.55 20.52
C MET A 238 1.69 8.77 20.90
N THR A 239 0.42 8.81 20.48
CA THR A 239 -0.51 9.90 20.84
C THR A 239 -0.81 9.90 22.35
N MET A 240 -0.97 8.71 22.96
CA MET A 240 -1.21 8.57 24.40
C MET A 240 0.05 8.92 25.21
N ALA A 241 1.24 8.56 24.73
CA ALA A 241 2.51 8.93 25.35
C ALA A 241 2.76 10.45 25.28
N GLN A 242 2.44 11.08 24.15
CA GLN A 242 2.58 12.52 23.97
C GLN A 242 1.58 13.32 24.82
N ASN A 243 0.32 12.87 24.90
CA ASN A 243 -0.69 13.49 25.76
C ASN A 243 -0.47 13.21 27.26
N GLY A 244 0.09 12.04 27.61
CA GLY A 244 0.45 11.69 28.99
C GLY A 244 1.66 12.47 29.51
N ALA A 245 2.62 12.80 28.64
CA ALA A 245 3.74 13.67 28.99
C ALA A 245 3.33 15.15 29.19
N GLN A 246 2.20 15.58 28.62
CA GLN A 246 1.67 16.95 28.80
C GLN A 246 0.74 17.11 30.02
N GLN A 247 0.33 16.01 30.68
CA GLN A 247 -0.46 16.05 31.91
C GLN A 247 0.37 15.61 33.12
N SER A 248 1.44 16.34 33.43
CA SER A 248 2.04 16.32 34.76
C SER A 248 1.72 17.65 35.46
N PRO A 249 0.83 17.68 36.47
CA PRO A 249 0.61 18.86 37.28
C PRO A 249 1.90 19.18 38.03
N SER A 250 2.38 20.42 37.86
CA SER A 250 3.52 20.97 38.58
C SER A 250 3.16 21.06 40.07
N THR A 251 3.48 20.03 40.83
CA THR A 251 3.42 20.07 42.30
C THR A 251 4.85 19.98 42.81
N MET A 252 5.40 21.12 43.20
CA MET A 252 6.70 21.22 43.86
C MET A 252 6.62 20.51 45.23
N THR A 253 7.37 19.43 45.42
CA THR A 253 8.00 19.11 46.72
C THR A 253 9.11 18.06 46.59
N THR A 254 10.35 18.53 46.79
CA THR A 254 11.54 17.98 47.45
C THR A 254 11.83 16.46 47.50
N ALA A 255 13.02 16.13 46.97
CA ALA A 255 14.03 15.11 47.34
C ALA A 255 13.84 13.61 46.99
N THR A 256 14.53 13.19 45.91
CA THR A 256 15.55 12.09 45.90
C THR A 256 16.19 11.98 44.50
N PRO A 257 17.52 11.81 44.36
CA PRO A 257 18.15 11.67 43.04
C PRO A 257 17.99 10.23 42.51
N ARG A 258 17.18 10.05 41.46
CA ARG A 258 17.09 8.81 40.67
C ARG A 258 17.91 9.00 39.37
N PRO A 259 18.71 8.01 38.93
CA PRO A 259 19.56 8.18 37.75
C PRO A 259 18.72 8.37 36.47
N PRO A 260 19.28 9.04 35.44
CA PRO A 260 18.52 9.40 34.24
C PRO A 260 18.18 8.14 33.44
N GLN A 261 16.88 7.85 33.31
CA GLN A 261 16.39 6.92 32.29
C GLN A 261 16.36 7.64 30.95
N THR A 262 17.49 7.62 30.26
CA THR A 262 17.57 8.03 28.86
C THR A 262 16.90 6.93 28.02
N SER A 263 15.60 7.05 27.77
CA SER A 263 14.90 6.22 26.78
C SER A 263 15.28 6.69 25.37
N ALA A 264 16.50 6.34 24.94
CA ALA A 264 16.93 6.48 23.56
C ALA A 264 16.28 5.36 22.73
N TYR A 265 15.27 5.71 21.95
CA TYR A 265 14.79 4.85 20.88
C TYR A 265 15.83 4.89 19.74
N TYR A 266 16.54 3.80 19.52
CA TYR A 266 17.39 3.64 18.36
C TYR A 266 16.51 3.44 17.12
N GLU A 267 16.58 4.37 16.15
CA GLU A 267 16.27 4.02 14.76
C GLU A 267 17.39 3.11 14.26
N GLN A 268 17.04 1.88 13.86
CA GLN A 268 18.00 0.99 13.24
C GLN A 268 18.16 1.40 11.77
N PRO A 269 19.38 1.81 11.33
CA PRO A 269 19.59 2.29 9.99
C PRO A 269 19.48 1.16 8.97
N LEU A 270 19.05 1.56 7.78
CA LEU A 270 18.86 0.75 6.58
C LEU A 270 20.18 0.07 6.16
N THR A 271 20.34 -1.22 6.40
CA THR A 271 21.29 -2.06 5.65
C THR A 271 20.56 -3.25 5.08
N THR A 272 20.63 -3.36 3.76
CA THR A 272 20.26 -4.54 2.99
C THR A 272 21.39 -5.54 3.11
N ASP A 273 21.28 -6.51 3.99
CA ASP A 273 22.08 -7.72 3.89
C ASP A 273 21.29 -8.96 4.30
N SER A 274 21.24 -9.86 3.34
CA SER A 274 20.63 -11.16 3.39
C SER A 274 21.51 -12.10 4.21
N MET A 275 21.38 -12.10 5.54
CA MET A 275 21.79 -13.24 6.35
C MET A 275 20.78 -13.52 7.47
N GLY A 276 20.21 -14.72 7.41
CA GLY A 276 19.24 -15.22 8.37
C GLY A 276 19.83 -15.45 9.76
N ASP A 277 18.96 -15.26 10.74
CA ASP A 277 18.87 -15.91 12.05
C ASP A 277 20.07 -16.75 12.52
N ARG A 278 21.22 -16.10 12.83
CA ARG A 278 22.32 -16.70 13.63
C ARG A 278 23.43 -15.76 14.11
N GLY A 279 23.23 -14.45 14.13
CA GLY A 279 24.30 -13.46 14.30
C GLY A 279 24.57 -12.87 15.69
N ASN A 280 23.83 -13.21 16.75
CA ASN A 280 23.99 -12.55 18.06
C ASN A 280 24.58 -13.47 19.13
N VAL A 281 25.91 -13.64 19.11
CA VAL A 281 26.70 -13.96 20.31
C VAL A 281 27.54 -12.72 20.60
N TYR A 282 27.09 -11.87 21.52
CA TYR A 282 27.83 -10.66 21.89
C TYR A 282 28.80 -10.94 23.03
N ARG A 283 30.06 -10.59 22.77
CA ARG A 283 31.27 -10.70 23.61
C ARG A 283 31.39 -9.40 24.43
N GLY A 284 31.62 -9.52 25.74
CA GLY A 284 31.68 -8.38 26.67
C GLY A 284 32.87 -7.44 26.43
N TYR A 285 32.71 -6.17 26.83
CA TYR A 285 33.78 -5.17 26.85
C TYR A 285 34.29 -4.93 28.28
N ILE A 286 35.61 -4.94 28.41
CA ILE A 286 36.40 -4.62 29.61
C ILE A 286 36.41 -3.09 29.79
N VAL A 287 36.18 -2.63 31.02
CA VAL A 287 36.35 -1.22 31.43
C VAL A 287 37.77 -1.05 31.94
N ASP A 288 38.55 -0.19 31.28
CA ASP A 288 39.86 0.26 31.76
C ASP A 288 39.67 1.27 32.90
N GLN A 289 40.26 0.98 34.05
CA GLN A 289 40.23 1.77 35.27
C GLN A 289 41.56 2.52 35.42
N GLN A 290 41.52 3.84 35.65
CA GLN A 290 42.68 4.67 36.00
C GLN A 290 42.37 5.50 37.27
N PRO A 291 43.39 5.91 38.04
CA PRO A 291 43.53 5.51 39.43
C PRO A 291 43.15 6.61 40.43
N THR A 292 42.61 6.17 41.57
CA THR A 292 42.24 6.99 42.73
C THR A 292 43.46 7.48 43.50
N GLN A 293 43.54 8.77 43.81
CA GLN A 293 44.48 9.31 44.80
C GLN A 293 43.86 9.39 46.21
N VAL A 294 44.47 8.62 47.11
CA VAL A 294 44.86 8.88 48.52
C VAL A 294 43.80 9.30 49.54
N GLN A 295 43.58 8.44 50.57
CA GLN A 295 43.93 8.79 51.97
C GLN A 295 44.07 7.56 52.88
N PHE A 296 45.14 7.57 53.69
CA PHE A 296 45.59 6.55 54.63
C PHE A 296 44.72 6.43 55.88
N THR A 297 44.51 5.20 56.38
CA THR A 297 44.61 4.91 57.83
C THR A 297 44.97 3.43 58.06
N GLN A 298 45.79 3.20 59.08
CA GLN A 298 46.59 2.03 59.42
C GLN A 298 46.01 1.33 60.65
N SER A 299 45.92 -0.01 60.68
CA SER A 299 46.24 -0.89 61.84
C SER A 299 45.74 -2.34 61.71
N SER A 300 46.69 -3.27 61.55
CA SER A 300 46.92 -4.57 62.22
C SER A 300 45.77 -5.36 62.91
N ALA A 301 45.64 -6.67 62.60
CA ALA A 301 46.05 -7.82 63.46
C ALA A 301 45.38 -9.19 63.11
N GLY A 302 46.20 -10.27 63.09
CA GLY A 302 45.91 -11.71 63.35
C GLY A 302 44.88 -12.48 62.48
N GLY A 303 45.04 -13.77 62.10
CA GLY A 303 46.03 -14.81 62.42
C GLY A 303 45.70 -16.15 61.70
N TYR A 304 46.73 -17.01 61.62
CA TYR A 304 46.86 -18.44 61.24
C TYR A 304 45.69 -19.36 61.74
N MET A 305 45.33 -20.58 61.26
CA MET A 305 45.83 -21.64 60.33
C MET A 305 44.72 -22.75 60.17
N PRO A 306 44.90 -23.80 59.30
CA PRO A 306 43.89 -24.68 58.72
C PRO A 306 43.79 -26.08 59.37
N TYR A 307 42.80 -26.91 58.96
CA TYR A 307 42.93 -28.37 58.93
C TYR A 307 41.88 -29.02 58.01
N GLY A 308 42.29 -30.01 57.21
CA GLY A 308 41.40 -30.86 56.42
C GLY A 308 41.13 -32.20 57.11
N GLN A 309 40.07 -32.89 56.71
CA GLN A 309 39.99 -34.35 56.88
C GLN A 309 39.00 -34.97 55.91
N SER A 310 39.49 -35.94 55.16
CA SER A 310 38.78 -36.91 54.32
C SER A 310 38.14 -38.00 55.18
N HIS A 311 36.91 -38.41 54.85
CA HIS A 311 36.44 -39.78 55.13
C HIS A 311 35.61 -40.30 53.95
N ALA A 312 35.89 -41.55 53.63
CA ALA A 312 35.31 -42.36 52.58
C ALA A 312 34.06 -43.12 53.09
N GLN A 313 33.41 -43.76 52.11
CA GLN A 313 32.71 -45.05 52.17
C GLN A 313 31.17 -45.08 52.33
N GLU A 314 30.57 -45.60 51.24
CA GLU A 314 29.63 -46.73 51.16
C GLU A 314 28.13 -46.61 51.45
N GLY A 315 27.37 -47.26 50.57
CA GLY A 315 25.97 -47.72 50.72
C GLY A 315 24.94 -46.65 50.37
N ASP A 316 23.94 -46.86 49.52
CA ASP A 316 23.25 -48.11 49.24
C ASP A 316 22.45 -48.04 47.93
N LEU A 317 22.36 -49.18 47.26
CA LEU A 317 21.55 -49.45 46.08
C LEU A 317 20.20 -50.01 46.54
N ARG A 318 19.09 -49.55 45.97
CA ARG A 318 18.06 -50.43 45.37
C ARG A 318 16.87 -49.63 44.80
N VAL A 319 16.63 -49.92 43.51
CA VAL A 319 15.37 -50.11 42.76
C VAL A 319 14.17 -49.27 43.18
#